data_AF-A0A356FYC9-F1
#
_entry.id   AF-A0A356FYC9-F1
#
_cell.length_a   1.000
_cell.length_b   1.000
_cell.length_c   1.000
_cell.angle_alpha   90.00
_cell.angle_beta   90.00
_cell.angle_gamma   90.00
#
_symmetry.space_group_name_H-M   'P 1'
#
loop_
_entity.id
_entity.type
_entity.pdbx_description
1 polymer ?
#
loop_
_entity_poly.entity_id
_entity_poly.type
_entity_poly.pdbx_seq_one_letter_code
_entity_poly.pdbx_strand_id
1 'polypeptide(L)'
;MLKAFESFVPLEYTCIAGRRTIGYGHVVKGGESFPAGVSEAKAEELLRQDVAEAEAAVAELVKVPLKQCQKDALISFAFNIGRRNFAGSTLLRVLNDGAYDKVPQELMRWVYAGGYVWKGLKLRRRREAELFATGRVDFCPDLLLHERKSHGKLGTNF
;
A
#
# COMPACT_ATOMS: atom_id res chain seq x y z
N MET A 1 -5.92 -1.41 8.90
CA MET A 1 -5.35 -0.54 7.86
C MET A 1 -5.79 -0.97 6.45
N LEU A 2 -5.67 -2.25 6.10
CA LEU A 2 -5.90 -2.75 4.73
C LEU A 2 -7.28 -2.42 4.14
N LYS A 3 -8.38 -2.78 4.81
CA LYS A 3 -9.76 -2.48 4.33
C LYS A 3 -10.04 -0.99 4.08
N ALA A 4 -9.32 -0.06 4.72
CA ALA A 4 -9.54 1.38 4.56
C ALA A 4 -9.01 1.95 3.22
N PHE A 5 -8.23 1.15 2.47
CA PHE A 5 -7.68 1.56 1.16
C PHE A 5 -8.32 0.83 -0.01
N GLU A 6 -9.05 -0.26 0.23
CA GLU A 6 -9.55 -1.13 -0.83
C GLU A 6 -11.06 -0.93 -1.01
N SER A 7 -11.45 -0.28 -2.10
CA SER A 7 -12.85 -0.24 -2.53
C SER A 7 -13.20 -1.56 -3.25
N PHE A 8 -14.38 -2.10 -2.98
CA PHE A 8 -14.86 -3.31 -3.66
C PHE A 8 -15.19 -3.00 -5.12
N VAL A 9 -14.61 -3.77 -6.05
CA VAL A 9 -14.94 -3.75 -7.48
C VAL A 9 -15.36 -5.16 -7.91
N PRO A 10 -16.64 -5.39 -8.26
CA PRO A 10 -17.14 -6.75 -8.53
C PRO A 10 -16.65 -7.34 -9.85
N LEU A 11 -16.22 -6.49 -10.79
CA LEU A 11 -15.75 -6.89 -12.12
C LEU A 11 -14.25 -6.66 -12.26
N GLU A 12 -13.61 -7.42 -13.13
CA GLU A 12 -12.20 -7.21 -13.45
C GLU A 12 -11.98 -5.83 -14.09
N TYR A 13 -10.92 -5.15 -13.67
CA TYR A 13 -10.44 -3.91 -14.26
C TYR A 13 -8.92 -3.96 -14.43
N THR A 14 -8.37 -3.08 -15.27
CA THR A 14 -6.92 -2.93 -15.37
C THR A 14 -6.47 -1.86 -14.38
N CYS A 15 -5.71 -2.25 -13.36
CA CYS A 15 -5.12 -1.30 -12.44
C CYS A 15 -4.04 -0.46 -13.12
N ILE A 16 -3.59 0.60 -12.46
CA ILE A 16 -2.56 1.48 -13.01
C ILE A 16 -1.22 0.81 -13.29
N ALA A 17 -0.93 -0.31 -12.62
CA ALA A 17 0.25 -1.11 -12.90
C ALA A 17 0.09 -1.98 -14.16
N GLY A 18 -0.99 -1.84 -14.92
CA GLY A 18 -1.28 -2.61 -16.12
C GLY A 18 -1.70 -4.05 -15.86
N ARG A 19 -2.15 -4.38 -14.64
CA ARG A 19 -2.54 -5.74 -14.24
C ARG A 19 -4.05 -5.87 -14.12
N ARG A 20 -4.59 -7.03 -14.49
CA ARG A 20 -5.99 -7.41 -14.24
C ARG A 20 -6.21 -7.50 -12.73
N THR A 21 -7.25 -6.84 -12.24
CA THR A 21 -7.53 -6.67 -10.81
C THR A 21 -9.03 -6.77 -10.53
N ILE A 22 -9.43 -7.35 -9.41
CA ILE A 22 -10.84 -7.58 -9.04
C ILE A 22 -11.03 -7.53 -7.52
N GLY A 23 -12.28 -7.38 -7.05
CA GLY A 23 -12.64 -7.41 -5.64
C GLY A 23 -12.01 -6.24 -4.87
N TYR A 24 -11.35 -6.55 -3.76
CA TYR A 24 -10.60 -5.58 -2.94
C TYR A 24 -9.14 -5.45 -3.39
N GLY A 25 -8.91 -5.28 -4.70
CA GLY A 25 -7.57 -5.06 -5.24
C GLY A 25 -6.76 -6.33 -5.53
N HIS A 26 -7.40 -7.50 -5.57
CA HIS A 26 -6.75 -8.77 -5.90
C HIS A 26 -6.26 -8.77 -7.35
N VAL A 27 -4.96 -9.02 -7.57
CA VAL A 27 -4.39 -9.14 -8.91
C VAL A 27 -4.62 -10.55 -9.42
N VAL A 28 -5.38 -10.69 -10.51
CA VAL A 28 -5.72 -11.99 -11.12
C VAL A 28 -4.44 -12.72 -11.54
N LYS A 29 -4.18 -13.88 -10.93
CA LYS A 29 -3.00 -14.72 -11.11
C LYS A 29 -3.23 -15.72 -12.26
N GLY A 30 -2.14 -16.34 -12.73
CA GLY A 30 -2.20 -17.30 -13.83
C GLY A 30 -3.09 -18.51 -13.50
N GLY A 31 -4.13 -18.73 -14.30
CA GLY A 31 -5.13 -19.79 -14.10
C GLY A 31 -6.44 -19.31 -13.48
N GLU A 32 -6.49 -18.10 -12.93
CA GLU A 32 -7.73 -17.50 -12.42
C GLU A 32 -8.51 -16.80 -13.54
N SER A 33 -9.83 -16.91 -13.46
CA SER A 33 -10.75 -16.28 -14.41
C SER A 33 -12.06 -15.95 -13.72
N PHE A 34 -12.49 -14.69 -13.82
CA PHE A 34 -13.71 -14.20 -13.19
C PHE A 34 -14.64 -13.55 -14.24
N PRO A 35 -15.10 -14.29 -15.26
CA PRO A 35 -15.88 -13.73 -16.36
C PRO A 35 -17.24 -13.17 -15.91
N ALA A 36 -17.79 -13.70 -14.81
CA ALA A 36 -19.03 -13.23 -14.19
C ALA A 36 -18.79 -12.27 -13.01
N GLY A 37 -17.54 -11.85 -12.78
CA GLY A 37 -17.15 -11.11 -11.59
C GLY A 37 -17.10 -11.98 -10.32
N VAL A 38 -17.06 -11.31 -9.17
CA VAL A 38 -17.03 -11.93 -7.84
C VAL A 38 -18.09 -11.33 -6.93
N SER A 39 -18.65 -12.16 -6.04
CA SER A 39 -19.43 -11.67 -4.90
C SER A 39 -18.52 -11.01 -3.86
N GLU A 40 -19.09 -10.20 -2.98
CA GLU A 40 -18.33 -9.60 -1.87
C GLU A 40 -17.70 -10.67 -0.97
N ALA A 41 -18.44 -11.74 -0.65
CA ALA A 41 -17.92 -12.89 0.10
C ALA A 41 -16.72 -13.56 -0.60
N LYS A 42 -16.76 -13.69 -1.93
CA LYS A 42 -15.62 -14.22 -2.70
C LYS A 42 -14.45 -13.24 -2.71
N ALA A 43 -14.69 -11.94 -2.81
CA ALA A 43 -13.65 -10.92 -2.71
C ALA A 43 -13.01 -10.88 -1.31
N GLU A 44 -13.75 -11.14 -0.24
CA GLU A 44 -13.20 -11.28 1.11
C GLU A 44 -12.35 -12.54 1.29
N GLU A 45 -12.68 -13.63 0.59
CA GLU A 45 -11.82 -14.82 0.53
C GLU A 45 -10.49 -14.51 -0.18
N LEU A 46 -10.54 -13.88 -1.35
CA LEU A 46 -9.35 -13.46 -2.10
C LEU A 46 -8.50 -12.50 -1.26
N LEU A 47 -9.12 -11.52 -0.60
CA LEU A 47 -8.44 -10.59 0.30
C LEU A 47 -7.72 -11.33 1.43
N ARG A 48 -8.34 -12.33 2.06
CA ARG A 48 -7.70 -13.14 3.11
C ARG A 48 -6.51 -13.92 2.57
N GLN A 49 -6.61 -14.48 1.37
CA GLN A 49 -5.51 -15.19 0.72
C GLN A 49 -4.32 -14.27 0.44
N ASP A 50 -4.57 -13.09 -0.14
CA ASP A 50 -3.52 -12.12 -0.42
C ASP A 50 -2.86 -11.57 0.86
N VAL A 51 -3.63 -11.42 1.95
CA VAL A 51 -3.08 -11.07 3.27
C VAL A 51 -2.17 -12.18 3.80
N ALA A 52 -2.60 -13.44 3.72
CA ALA A 52 -1.80 -14.57 4.16
C ALA A 52 -0.48 -14.68 3.36
N GLU A 53 -0.50 -14.39 2.05
CA GLU A 53 0.71 -14.33 1.22
C GLU A 53 1.66 -13.21 1.67
N ALA A 54 1.13 -12.04 2.03
CA ALA A 54 1.92 -10.93 2.55
C ALA A 54 2.52 -11.24 3.92
N GLU A 55 1.76 -11.87 4.82
CA GLU A 55 2.24 -12.34 6.12
C GLU A 55 3.37 -13.36 5.98
N ALA A 56 3.19 -14.35 5.11
CA ALA A 56 4.22 -15.34 4.82
C ALA A 56 5.48 -14.69 4.23
N ALA A 57 5.33 -13.75 3.29
CA ALA A 57 6.46 -13.03 2.73
C ALA A 57 7.26 -12.25 3.79
N VAL A 58 6.58 -11.57 4.71
CA VAL A 58 7.25 -10.85 5.81
C VAL A 58 7.93 -11.84 6.77
N ALA A 59 7.25 -12.91 7.15
CA ALA A 59 7.77 -13.90 8.09
C ALA A 59 9.02 -14.64 7.54
N GLU A 60 9.05 -14.95 6.25
CA GLU A 60 10.14 -15.71 5.64
C GLU A 60 11.34 -14.84 5.24
N LEU A 61 11.09 -13.60 4.82
CA LEU A 61 12.13 -12.77 4.19
C LEU A 61 12.77 -11.76 5.14
N VAL A 62 12.09 -11.37 6.22
CA VAL A 62 12.67 -10.51 7.25
C VAL A 62 13.51 -11.37 8.20
N LYS A 63 14.77 -10.99 8.36
CA LYS A 63 15.79 -11.74 9.12
C LYS A 63 16.11 -11.13 10.48
N VAL A 64 15.51 -9.99 10.79
CA VAL A 64 15.75 -9.22 12.01
C VAL A 64 14.47 -9.14 12.87
N PRO A 65 14.59 -8.99 14.20
CA PRO A 65 13.41 -8.91 15.07
C PRO A 65 12.54 -7.69 14.74
N LEU A 66 11.22 -7.87 14.77
CA LEU A 66 10.26 -6.79 14.55
C LEU A 66 9.36 -6.60 15.77
N LYS A 67 9.03 -5.34 16.06
CA LYS A 67 7.87 -5.00 16.89
C LYS A 67 6.59 -5.30 16.10
N GLN A 68 5.48 -5.53 16.80
CA GLN A 68 4.20 -5.81 16.15
C GLN A 68 3.80 -4.73 15.14
N CYS A 69 3.93 -3.44 15.49
CA CYS A 69 3.61 -2.35 14.58
C CYS A 69 4.47 -2.32 13.30
N GLN A 70 5.75 -2.67 13.42
CA GLN A 70 6.66 -2.78 12.27
C GLN A 70 6.25 -3.93 11.37
N LYS A 71 5.90 -5.08 11.97
CA LYS A 71 5.38 -6.24 11.24
C LYS A 71 4.09 -5.87 10.48
N ASP A 72 3.14 -5.22 11.15
CA ASP A 72 1.86 -4.82 10.55
C ASP A 72 2.05 -3.84 9.38
N ALA A 73 2.97 -2.87 9.52
CA ALA A 73 3.31 -1.94 8.45
C ALA A 73 3.91 -2.66 7.23
N LEU A 74 4.82 -3.61 7.47
CA LEU A 74 5.43 -4.40 6.39
C LEU A 74 4.45 -5.35 5.72
N ILE A 75 3.51 -5.94 6.46
CA ILE A 75 2.43 -6.77 5.88
C ILE A 75 1.56 -5.90 4.96
N SER A 76 1.15 -4.70 5.41
CA SER A 76 0.37 -3.77 4.58
C SER A 76 1.12 -3.38 3.30
N PHE A 77 2.43 -3.16 3.42
CA PHE A 77 3.29 -2.82 2.31
C PHE A 77 3.42 -4.00 1.32
N ALA A 78 3.78 -5.20 1.82
CA ALA A 78 3.96 -6.41 1.03
C ALA A 78 2.67 -6.83 0.31
N PHE A 79 1.52 -6.70 0.97
CA PHE A 79 0.20 -6.88 0.37
C PHE A 79 0.02 -5.97 -0.86
N ASN A 80 0.38 -4.68 -0.74
CA ASN A 80 0.16 -3.72 -1.82
C ASN A 80 1.10 -3.89 -3.01
N ILE A 81 2.38 -4.15 -2.76
CA ILE A 81 3.39 -4.22 -3.84
C ILE A 81 3.57 -5.65 -4.36
N GLY A 82 3.08 -6.65 -3.62
CA GLY A 82 3.23 -8.07 -3.90
C GLY A 82 4.58 -8.63 -3.44
N ARG A 83 4.60 -9.92 -3.13
CA ARG A 83 5.77 -10.67 -2.62
C ARG A 83 7.04 -10.46 -3.44
N ARG A 84 6.95 -10.54 -4.78
CA ARG A 84 8.13 -10.40 -5.66
C ARG A 84 8.81 -9.04 -5.51
N ASN A 85 8.04 -7.97 -5.49
CA ASN A 85 8.57 -6.63 -5.32
C ASN A 85 9.12 -6.43 -3.90
N PHE A 86 8.44 -6.98 -2.89
CA PHE A 86 8.92 -6.93 -1.51
C PHE A 86 10.28 -7.62 -1.35
N ALA A 87 10.41 -8.85 -1.89
CA ALA A 87 11.64 -9.63 -1.86
C ALA A 87 12.83 -8.93 -2.55
N GLY A 88 12.57 -8.23 -3.65
CA GLY A 88 13.60 -7.47 -4.39
C GLY A 88 13.80 -6.03 -3.91
N SER A 89 13.13 -5.59 -2.84
CA SER A 89 13.13 -4.18 -2.43
C SER A 89 14.43 -3.78 -1.74
N THR A 90 14.88 -2.55 -1.99
CA THR A 90 15.97 -1.95 -1.19
C THR A 90 15.55 -1.79 0.28
N LEU A 91 14.26 -1.55 0.53
CA LEU A 91 13.67 -1.55 1.88
C LEU A 91 14.01 -2.82 2.66
N LEU A 92 13.74 -4.00 2.09
CA LEU A 92 13.97 -5.27 2.78
C LEU A 92 15.45 -5.49 3.09
N ARG A 93 16.34 -5.12 2.15
CA ARG A 93 17.80 -5.16 2.37
C ARG A 93 18.19 -4.26 3.53
N VAL A 94 17.78 -2.98 3.49
CA VAL A 94 18.06 -1.99 4.54
C VAL A 94 17.57 -2.45 5.91
N LEU A 95 16.36 -3.02 5.98
CA LEU A 95 15.82 -3.59 7.21
C LEU A 95 16.65 -4.77 7.71
N ASN A 96 17.00 -5.72 6.83
CA ASN A 96 17.78 -6.90 7.20
C ASN A 96 19.23 -6.57 7.59
N ASP A 97 19.75 -5.43 7.16
CA ASP A 97 21.02 -4.85 7.64
C ASP A 97 20.88 -4.16 9.02
N GLY A 98 19.70 -4.21 9.64
CA GLY A 98 19.43 -3.65 10.96
C GLY A 98 19.15 -2.14 10.97
N ALA A 99 19.02 -1.49 9.81
CA ALA A 99 18.82 -0.05 9.70
C ALA A 99 17.32 0.32 9.75
N TYR A 100 16.67 0.07 10.89
CA TYR A 100 15.24 0.32 11.10
C TYR A 100 14.82 1.78 10.86
N ASP A 101 15.66 2.72 11.23
CA ASP A 101 15.45 4.17 11.11
C ASP A 101 15.29 4.63 9.66
N LYS A 102 15.85 3.88 8.70
CA LYS A 102 15.80 4.19 7.26
C LYS A 102 14.56 3.62 6.57
N VAL A 103 13.88 2.64 7.16
CA VAL A 103 12.71 1.98 6.56
C VAL A 103 11.58 2.97 6.19
N PRO A 104 11.22 3.96 7.04
CA PRO A 104 10.22 4.98 6.68
C PRO A 104 10.53 5.71 5.37
N GLN A 105 11.80 6.06 5.13
CA GLN A 105 12.21 6.74 3.90
C GLN A 105 12.13 5.81 2.69
N GLU A 106 12.51 4.54 2.87
CA GLU A 106 12.41 3.52 1.82
C GLU A 106 10.95 3.24 1.42
N LEU A 107 10.00 3.24 2.37
CA LEU A 107 8.56 3.15 2.07
C LEU A 107 8.09 4.27 1.14
N MET A 108 8.55 5.51 1.38
CA MET A 108 8.17 6.69 0.60
C MET A 108 8.68 6.67 -0.85
N ARG A 109 9.57 5.74 -1.22
CA ARG A 109 10.01 5.54 -2.61
C ARG A 109 8.97 4.79 -3.45
N TRP A 110 8.05 4.07 -2.81
CA TRP A 110 7.02 3.24 -3.46
C TRP A 110 5.70 4.00 -3.66
N VAL A 111 5.81 5.20 -4.24
CA VAL A 111 4.67 6.10 -4.51
C VAL A 111 4.39 6.30 -6.01
N TYR A 112 5.17 5.64 -6.86
CA TYR A 112 5.10 5.76 -8.31
C TYR A 112 4.31 4.60 -8.93
N ALA A 113 3.46 4.92 -9.90
CA ALA A 113 2.85 3.95 -10.81
C ALA A 113 2.68 4.58 -12.20
N GLY A 114 3.04 3.85 -13.25
CA GLY A 114 3.04 4.37 -14.63
C GLY A 114 3.97 5.58 -14.84
N GLY A 115 5.01 5.74 -14.02
CA GLY A 115 5.94 6.90 -14.06
C GLY A 115 5.48 8.13 -13.27
N TYR A 116 4.28 8.12 -12.69
CA TYR A 116 3.72 9.26 -11.95
C TYR A 116 3.61 8.98 -10.45
N VAL A 117 3.72 10.02 -9.63
CA VAL A 117 3.43 9.95 -8.19
C VAL A 117 1.92 9.96 -7.96
N TRP A 118 1.42 8.96 -7.23
CA TRP A 118 -0.01 8.86 -6.91
C TRP A 118 -0.29 9.34 -5.51
N LYS A 119 -1.26 10.26 -5.36
CA LYS A 119 -1.68 10.79 -4.05
C LYS A 119 -2.10 9.67 -3.09
N GLY A 120 -2.86 8.69 -3.58
CA GLY A 120 -3.29 7.53 -2.79
C GLY A 120 -2.12 6.67 -2.30
N LEU A 121 -1.14 6.37 -3.17
CA LEU A 121 0.07 5.64 -2.79
C LEU A 121 0.91 6.44 -1.80
N LYS A 122 1.09 7.75 -2.02
CA LYS A 122 1.81 8.63 -1.10
C LYS A 122 1.18 8.65 0.29
N LEU A 123 -0.15 8.75 0.38
CA LEU A 123 -0.87 8.69 1.66
C LEU A 123 -0.71 7.32 2.34
N ARG A 124 -0.84 6.23 1.57
CA ARG A 124 -0.65 4.86 2.09
C ARG A 124 0.74 4.65 2.65
N ARG A 125 1.78 4.99 1.89
CA ARG A 125 3.19 4.89 2.32
C ARG A 125 3.49 5.74 3.54
N ARG A 126 2.91 6.94 3.64
CA ARG A 126 3.04 7.79 4.84
C ARG A 126 2.49 7.11 6.09
N ARG A 127 1.28 6.52 6.01
CA ARG A 127 0.66 5.82 7.16
C ARG A 127 1.43 4.56 7.55
N GLU A 128 1.93 3.81 6.58
CA GLU A 128 2.79 2.64 6.86
C GLU A 128 4.12 3.06 7.51
N ALA A 129 4.74 4.13 7.03
CA ALA A 129 5.97 4.68 7.60
C ALA A 129 5.79 5.18 9.03
N GLU A 130 4.67 5.86 9.30
CA GLU A 130 4.31 6.33 10.64
C GLU A 130 4.04 5.16 11.59
N LEU A 131 3.30 4.15 11.14
CA LEU A 131 3.04 2.94 11.91
C LEU A 131 4.35 2.21 12.25
N PHE A 132 5.25 2.09 11.27
CA PHE A 132 6.54 1.45 11.45
C PHE A 132 7.42 2.21 12.47
N ALA A 133 7.47 3.54 12.39
CA ALA A 133 8.35 4.36 13.21
C ALA A 133 7.82 4.57 14.64
N THR A 134 6.50 4.76 14.79
CA THR A 134 5.91 5.27 16.03
C THR A 134 4.92 4.30 16.68
N GLY A 135 4.44 3.29 15.94
CA GLY A 135 3.34 2.43 16.38
C GLY A 135 1.97 3.11 16.36
N ARG A 136 1.86 4.32 15.82
CA ARG A 136 0.61 5.07 15.67
C ARG A 136 0.22 5.19 14.20
N VAL A 137 -1.06 5.35 13.95
CA VAL A 137 -1.61 5.71 12.65
C VAL A 137 -2.46 6.94 12.84
N ASP A 138 -2.03 8.08 12.28
CA ASP A 138 -2.90 9.25 12.26
C ASP A 138 -4.01 8.98 11.24
N PHE A 139 -5.20 8.66 11.75
CA PHE A 139 -6.43 8.71 10.98
C PHE A 139 -6.79 10.18 10.76
N CYS A 140 -6.12 10.83 9.80
CA CYS A 140 -6.58 12.12 9.30
C CYS A 140 -7.83 11.88 8.43
N PRO A 141 -9.04 12.31 8.84
CA PRO A 141 -10.28 12.07 8.09
C PRO A 141 -10.38 12.91 6.82
N ASP A 142 -9.47 13.87 6.58
CA ASP A 142 -9.79 15.06 5.77
C ASP A 142 -8.95 15.23 4.48
N LEU A 143 -8.26 14.19 4.00
CA LEU A 143 -7.44 14.30 2.78
C LEU A 143 -8.19 13.97 1.47
N LEU A 144 -9.51 14.18 1.43
CA LEU A 144 -10.37 14.03 0.24
C LEU A 144 -10.88 15.35 -0.35
N LEU A 145 -10.38 16.52 0.10
CA LEU A 145 -10.73 17.80 -0.51
C LEU A 145 -9.54 18.42 -1.22
N HIS A 146 -9.80 18.85 -2.46
CA HIS A 146 -8.87 19.54 -3.35
C HIS A 146 -8.12 20.66 -2.63
N GLU A 147 -6.78 20.65 -2.68
CA GLU A 147 -6.00 21.86 -2.45
C GLU A 147 -6.34 22.87 -3.56
N ARG A 148 -7.16 23.88 -3.24
CA ARG A 148 -7.17 25.11 -4.02
C ARG A 148 -5.81 25.78 -3.83
N LYS A 149 -5.09 25.96 -4.93
CA LYS A 149 -3.90 26.84 -4.97
C LYS A 149 -4.32 28.22 -4.46
N SER A 150 -3.83 28.61 -3.29
CA SER A 150 -3.77 30.02 -2.89
C SER A 150 -2.89 30.74 -3.93
N HIS A 151 -3.51 31.52 -4.81
CA HIS A 151 -2.80 32.44 -5.67
C HIS A 151 -2.51 33.72 -4.89
N GLY A 152 -1.30 34.22 -5.12
CA GLY A 152 -0.67 35.32 -4.43
C GLY A 152 -1.51 36.59 -4.31
N LYS A 153 -1.16 37.33 -3.27
CA LYS A 153 -1.48 38.73 -3.01
C LYS A 153 -1.37 39.60 -4.28
N LEU A 154 -2.43 40.34 -4.57
CA LEU A 154 -2.40 41.76 -4.95
C LEU A 154 -3.36 42.43 -3.95
N GLY A 155 -3.02 43.42 -3.13
CA GLY A 155 -2.07 44.50 -3.33
C GLY A 155 -2.73 45.61 -4.14
N THR A 156 -3.57 46.45 -3.51
CA THR A 156 -3.66 47.90 -3.75
C THR A 156 -4.51 48.59 -2.67
N ASN A 157 -3.93 49.66 -2.13
CA ASN A 157 -4.56 50.70 -1.33
C ASN A 157 -5.63 51.46 -2.14
N PHE A 158 -6.76 51.80 -1.52
CA PHE A 158 -7.21 53.16 -1.16
C PHE A 158 -8.65 53.07 -0.64
#